data_AF-A0A366MTR5-F1
#
_entry.id   AF-A0A366MTR5-F1
#
_cell.length_a   1.000
_cell.length_b   1.000
_cell.length_c   1.000
_cell.angle_alpha   90.00
_cell.angle_beta   90.00
_cell.angle_gamma   90.00
#
_symmetry.space_group_name_H-M   'P 1'
#
loop_
_entity.id
_entity.type
_entity.pdbx_description
1 polymer ?
#
loop_
_entity_poly.entity_id
_entity_poly.type
_entity_poly.pdbx_seq_one_letter_code
_entity_poly.pdbx_strand_id
1 'polypeptide(L)'
;MSLLQYSSKEMFSATDLVRKNKPIFDKLNNKEIEKAVILKDGRPSIVLLDFNEYEKLIEEYLSFKGKSTSTNHSQTSTKIETNLNSKEENKFDKISEDEYKTALKEIESLSTNINSNSSTETNENSKALKEFWEK
;
A
#
# COMPACT_ATOMS: atom_id res chain seq x y z
N MET A 1 -19.73 -6.75 -21.97
CA MET A 1 -18.28 -7.06 -22.06
C MET A 1 -17.80 -7.41 -20.67
N SER A 2 -17.19 -8.59 -20.48
CA SER A 2 -16.58 -8.96 -19.18
C SER A 2 -15.36 -8.05 -18.95
N LEU A 3 -15.36 -7.28 -17.87
CA LEU A 3 -14.37 -6.21 -17.62
C LEU A 3 -13.03 -6.69 -17.04
N LEU A 4 -12.85 -7.99 -16.78
CA LEU A 4 -11.53 -8.55 -16.47
C LEU A 4 -11.27 -9.75 -17.39
N GLN A 5 -10.87 -9.44 -18.62
CA GLN A 5 -10.40 -10.44 -19.57
C GLN A 5 -8.91 -10.67 -19.33
N TYR A 6 -8.62 -11.63 -18.44
CA TYR A 6 -7.29 -12.18 -18.34
C TYR A 6 -7.05 -13.14 -19.52
N SER A 7 -5.88 -13.06 -20.13
CA SER A 7 -5.48 -14.02 -21.17
C SER A 7 -4.93 -15.30 -20.53
N SER A 8 -5.09 -16.44 -21.20
CA SER A 8 -4.48 -17.70 -20.75
C SER A 8 -2.96 -17.61 -20.57
N LYS A 9 -2.30 -16.66 -21.25
CA LYS A 9 -0.86 -16.38 -21.11
C LYS A 9 -0.49 -15.70 -19.79
N GLU A 10 -1.46 -15.01 -19.18
CA GLU A 10 -1.31 -14.28 -17.93
C GLU A 10 -1.72 -15.13 -16.72
N MET A 11 -2.32 -16.30 -16.94
CA MET A 11 -2.82 -17.17 -15.89
C MET A 11 -1.77 -18.20 -15.45
N PHE A 12 -1.50 -18.25 -14.15
CA PHE A 12 -0.57 -19.19 -13.54
C PHE A 12 -1.21 -19.87 -12.33
N SER A 13 -0.92 -21.14 -12.08
CA SER A 13 -1.37 -21.80 -10.85
C SER A 13 -0.61 -21.26 -9.63
N ALA A 14 -1.23 -21.28 -8.45
CA ALA A 14 -0.55 -20.96 -7.20
C ALA A 14 0.70 -21.85 -6.98
N THR A 15 0.65 -23.11 -7.43
CA THR A 15 1.80 -24.02 -7.40
C THR A 15 2.91 -23.61 -8.37
N ASP A 16 2.57 -23.10 -9.55
CA ASP A 16 3.56 -22.59 -10.52
C ASP A 16 4.21 -21.31 -9.99
N LEU A 17 3.47 -20.45 -9.31
CA LEU A 17 4.07 -19.28 -8.66
C LEU A 17 5.17 -19.68 -7.68
N VAL A 18 4.91 -20.67 -6.82
CA VAL A 18 5.90 -21.13 -5.83
C VAL A 18 7.10 -21.81 -6.50
N ARG A 19 6.85 -22.66 -7.50
CA ARG A 19 7.90 -23.48 -8.13
C ARG A 19 8.68 -22.76 -9.24
N LYS A 20 8.06 -21.79 -9.90
CA LYS A 20 8.56 -21.10 -11.10
C LYS A 20 8.36 -19.58 -10.96
N ASN A 21 8.64 -19.03 -9.78
CA ASN A 21 8.51 -17.58 -9.54
C ASN A 21 9.32 -16.74 -10.54
N LYS A 22 10.60 -17.04 -10.71
CA LYS A 22 11.55 -16.26 -11.52
C LYS A 22 11.05 -16.03 -12.95
N PRO A 23 10.69 -17.05 -13.74
CA PRO A 23 10.19 -16.81 -15.09
C PRO A 23 8.86 -16.04 -15.13
N ILE A 24 8.02 -16.12 -14.08
CA ILE A 24 6.79 -15.33 -14.01
C ILE A 24 7.13 -13.85 -13.78
N PHE A 25 8.05 -13.55 -12.86
CA PHE A 25 8.52 -12.18 -12.61
C PHE A 25 9.33 -11.63 -13.78
N ASP A 26 10.17 -12.44 -14.43
CA ASP A 26 10.94 -12.03 -15.61
C ASP A 26 9.98 -11.62 -16.74
N LYS A 27 8.88 -12.35 -16.95
CA LYS A 27 7.85 -11.98 -17.93
C LYS A 27 7.16 -10.65 -17.63
N LEU A 28 6.91 -10.39 -16.35
CA LEU A 28 6.30 -9.14 -15.89
C LEU A 28 7.25 -7.96 -16.08
N ASN A 29 8.52 -8.12 -15.65
CA ASN A 29 9.56 -7.10 -15.77
C ASN A 29 9.94 -6.80 -17.23
N ASN A 30 9.97 -7.82 -18.08
CA ASN A 30 10.23 -7.68 -19.52
C ASN A 30 9.01 -7.16 -20.30
N LYS A 31 7.87 -6.93 -19.63
CA LYS A 31 6.61 -6.49 -20.23
C LYS A 31 6.09 -7.46 -21.31
N GLU A 32 6.37 -8.76 -21.16
CA GLU A 32 5.76 -9.80 -21.99
C GLU A 32 4.29 -10.03 -21.60
N ILE A 33 3.97 -9.79 -20.33
CA ILE A 33 2.63 -9.77 -19.77
C ILE A 33 2.47 -8.47 -18.96
N GLU A 34 1.28 -7.89 -18.98
CA GLU A 34 0.95 -6.70 -18.18
C GLU A 34 0.73 -7.08 -16.71
N LYS A 35 0.14 -8.26 -16.49
CA LYS A 35 -0.19 -8.76 -15.15
C LYS A 35 -0.12 -10.27 -15.12
N ALA A 36 0.20 -10.82 -13.96
CA ALA A 36 0.11 -12.25 -13.71
C ALA A 36 -1.04 -12.56 -12.77
N VAL A 37 -1.96 -13.42 -13.21
CA VAL A 37 -3.16 -13.83 -12.49
C VAL A 37 -2.93 -15.19 -11.89
N ILE A 38 -2.94 -15.24 -10.57
CA ILE A 38 -2.67 -16.46 -9.83
C ILE A 38 -3.97 -17.17 -9.52
N LEU A 39 -4.08 -18.39 -10.00
CA LEU A 39 -5.21 -19.28 -9.82
C LEU A 39 -4.99 -20.14 -8.58
N LYS A 40 -5.94 -20.08 -7.63
CA LYS A 40 -6.04 -21.04 -6.53
C LYS A 40 -7.26 -21.92 -6.80
N ASP A 41 -7.05 -23.24 -6.86
CA ASP A 41 -8.12 -24.21 -7.15
C ASP A 41 -8.91 -23.89 -8.44
N GLY A 42 -8.19 -23.40 -9.47
CA GLY A 42 -8.76 -23.02 -10.77
C GLY A 42 -9.48 -21.68 -10.81
N ARG A 43 -9.50 -20.92 -9.70
CA ARG A 43 -10.15 -19.60 -9.63
C ARG A 43 -9.11 -18.48 -9.50
N PRO A 44 -9.27 -17.35 -10.22
CA PRO A 44 -8.39 -16.20 -10.04
C PRO A 44 -8.52 -15.66 -8.63
N SER A 45 -7.40 -15.60 -7.92
CA SER A 45 -7.35 -15.18 -6.51
C SER A 45 -6.47 -13.96 -6.30
N ILE A 46 -5.36 -13.83 -7.03
CA ILE A 46 -4.38 -12.75 -6.86
C ILE A 46 -4.01 -12.23 -8.24
N VAL A 47 -3.80 -10.92 -8.35
CA VAL A 47 -3.22 -10.28 -9.54
C VAL A 47 -1.90 -9.64 -9.12
N LEU A 48 -0.82 -10.01 -9.81
CA LEU A 48 0.51 -9.43 -9.69
C LEU A 48 0.69 -8.42 -10.81
N LEU A 49 1.20 -7.26 -10.46
CA LEU A 49 1.48 -6.13 -11.35
C LEU A 49 2.89 -5.62 -11.05
N ASP A 50 3.53 -4.98 -12.03
CA ASP A 50 4.73 -4.21 -11.75
C ASP A 50 4.38 -3.06 -10.79
N PHE A 51 5.31 -2.71 -9.92
CA PHE A 51 5.13 -1.66 -8.92
C PHE A 51 4.79 -0.32 -9.58
N ASN A 52 5.51 0.04 -10.64
CA ASN A 52 5.29 1.30 -11.36
C ASN A 52 3.89 1.36 -11.98
N GLU A 53 3.40 0.25 -12.51
CA GLU A 53 2.08 0.17 -13.11
C GLU A 53 0.98 0.25 -12.05
N TYR A 54 1.18 -0.43 -10.92
CA TYR A 54 0.29 -0.34 -9.77
C TYR A 54 0.18 1.09 -9.24
N GLU A 55 1.30 1.79 -9.03
CA GLU A 55 1.27 3.19 -8.57
C GLU A 55 0.51 4.08 -9.54
N LYS A 56 0.81 3.98 -10.84
CA LYS A 56 0.11 4.74 -11.88
C LYS A 56 -1.41 4.50 -11.86
N LEU A 57 -1.84 3.24 -11.71
CA LEU A 57 -3.27 2.90 -11.62
C LEU A 57 -3.94 3.50 -10.38
N ILE A 58 -3.24 3.52 -9.24
CA ILE A 58 -3.75 4.13 -8.02
C ILE A 58 -3.83 5.64 -8.14
N GLU A 59 -2.79 6.29 -8.67
CA GLU A 59 -2.80 7.73 -8.92
C GLU A 59 -3.96 8.12 -9.84
N GLU A 60 -4.14 7.39 -10.94
CA GLU A 60 -5.24 7.60 -11.87
C GLU A 60 -6.59 7.42 -11.17
N TYR A 61 -6.77 6.36 -10.39
CA TYR A 61 -7.98 6.09 -9.63
C TYR A 61 -8.29 7.21 -8.61
N LEU A 62 -7.29 7.66 -7.85
CA LEU A 62 -7.45 8.75 -6.89
C LEU A 62 -7.82 10.06 -7.58
N SER A 63 -7.18 10.36 -8.71
CA SER A 63 -7.50 11.54 -9.53
C SER A 63 -8.93 11.50 -10.06
N PHE A 64 -9.43 10.30 -10.43
CA PHE A 64 -10.78 10.10 -10.93
C PHE A 64 -11.81 10.23 -9.81
N LYS A 65 -11.53 9.63 -8.65
CA LYS A 65 -12.39 9.72 -7.46
C LYS A 65 -12.52 11.15 -6.93
N GLY A 66 -11.45 11.95 -6.96
CA GLY A 66 -11.51 13.37 -6.56
C GLY A 66 -12.32 14.25 -7.54
N LYS A 67 -12.40 13.84 -8.82
CA LYS A 67 -13.20 14.54 -9.84
C LYS A 67 -14.69 14.19 -9.74
N SER A 68 -15.04 12.96 -9.36
CA SER A 68 -16.45 12.56 -9.21
C SER A 68 -17.15 13.19 -8.01
N THR A 69 -16.40 13.62 -6.99
CA THR A 69 -16.93 14.40 -5.85
C THR A 69 -17.04 15.89 -6.10
N SER A 70 -16.41 16.41 -7.16
CA SER A 70 -16.28 17.86 -7.41
C SER A 70 -17.33 18.44 -8.37
N THR A 71 -18.44 17.72 -8.63
CA THR A 71 -19.57 18.33 -9.37
C THR A 71 -20.33 19.38 -8.56
N ASN A 72 -19.94 19.66 -7.32
CA ASN A 72 -20.39 20.81 -6.53
C ASN A 72 -19.24 21.48 -5.76
N HIS A 73 -18.25 22.08 -6.43
CA HIS A 73 -17.78 23.43 -6.04
C HIS A 73 -16.77 23.95 -7.05
N SER A 74 -17.06 25.17 -7.55
CA SER A 74 -16.17 26.06 -8.27
C SER A 74 -14.74 26.13 -7.71
N GLN A 75 -13.75 26.15 -8.62
CA GLN A 75 -12.47 26.88 -8.60
C GLN A 75 -11.66 26.79 -7.29
N THR A 76 -10.46 26.21 -7.28
CA THR A 76 -9.26 26.94 -7.72
C THR A 76 -8.20 26.03 -8.32
N SER A 77 -7.71 26.44 -9.48
CA SER A 77 -6.47 26.01 -10.12
C SER A 77 -5.26 26.07 -9.18
N THR A 78 -4.52 24.98 -9.05
CA THR A 78 -3.07 25.06 -8.86
C THR A 78 -2.42 24.16 -9.91
N LYS A 79 -1.88 24.84 -10.91
CA LYS A 79 -1.07 24.31 -11.99
C LYS A 79 0.22 23.74 -11.37
N ILE A 80 0.39 22.43 -11.39
CA ILE A 80 1.70 21.82 -11.10
C ILE A 80 2.30 21.43 -12.45
N GLU A 81 3.13 22.34 -12.97
CA GLU A 81 4.10 22.02 -14.01
C GLU A 81 5.24 21.22 -13.36
N THR A 82 5.29 19.92 -13.62
CA THR A 82 6.47 19.11 -13.32
C THR A 82 7.52 19.37 -14.39
N ASN A 83 8.42 20.32 -14.15
CA ASN A 83 9.72 20.36 -14.81
C ASN A 83 10.76 19.69 -13.90
N LEU A 84 11.19 18.51 -14.34
CA LEU A 84 12.38 17.82 -13.87
C LEU A 84 13.63 18.67 -14.15
N ASN A 85 14.23 19.25 -13.10
CA ASN A 85 15.68 19.17 -12.82
C ASN A 85 16.10 20.12 -11.69
N SER A 86 17.06 19.63 -10.89
CA SER A 86 18.05 20.35 -10.06
C SER A 86 17.80 20.36 -8.54
N LYS A 87 18.57 19.48 -7.86
CA LYS A 87 19.33 19.65 -6.61
C LYS A 87 18.86 20.66 -5.53
N GLU A 88 18.87 20.13 -4.29
CA GLU A 88 19.19 20.80 -3.00
C GLU A 88 18.11 21.84 -2.57
N GLU A 89 17.53 21.87 -1.36
CA GLU A 89 18.03 21.70 0.00
C GLU A 89 16.88 21.41 0.99
N ASN A 90 17.23 20.82 2.13
CA ASN A 90 16.39 20.64 3.31
C ASN A 90 15.69 21.94 3.74
N LYS A 91 14.36 22.00 3.61
CA LYS A 91 13.52 22.83 4.49
C LYS A 91 12.81 21.91 5.45
N PHE A 92 13.40 21.73 6.63
CA PHE A 92 12.60 21.40 7.80
C PHE A 92 11.72 22.63 8.07
N ASP A 93 10.43 22.51 7.77
CA ASP A 93 9.45 23.44 8.31
C ASP A 93 9.57 23.38 9.84
N LYS A 94 9.97 24.51 10.45
CA LYS A 94 10.00 24.65 11.91
C LYS A 94 8.56 24.46 12.39
N ILE A 95 8.26 23.29 12.95
CA ILE A 95 7.03 23.04 13.69
C ILE A 95 6.93 24.10 14.80
N SER A 96 5.78 24.76 14.88
CA SER A 96 5.53 25.76 15.93
C SER A 96 5.57 25.09 17.31
N GLU A 97 6.07 25.78 18.33
CA GLU A 97 6.12 25.27 19.71
C GLU A 97 4.72 24.90 20.23
N ASP A 98 3.69 25.56 19.71
CA ASP A 98 2.28 25.26 20.00
C ASP A 98 1.80 23.93 19.37
N GLU A 99 2.23 23.62 18.15
CA GLU A 99 1.94 22.35 17.47
C GLU A 99 2.62 21.19 18.18
N TYR A 100 3.88 21.37 18.58
CA TYR A 100 4.63 20.37 19.33
C TYR A 100 3.94 20.01 20.65
N LYS A 101 3.49 21.03 21.40
CA LYS A 101 2.78 20.85 22.66
C LYS A 101 1.41 20.20 22.48
N THR A 102 0.74 20.49 21.37
CA THR A 102 -0.56 19.88 21.02
C THR A 102 -0.39 18.40 20.70
N ALA A 103 0.60 18.04 19.89
CA ALA A 103 0.91 16.65 19.56
C ALA A 103 1.29 15.82 20.79
N LEU A 104 2.06 16.38 21.72
CA LEU A 104 2.41 15.70 22.97
C LEU A 104 1.19 15.39 23.85
N LYS A 105 0.24 16.33 23.98
CA LYS A 105 -1.00 16.11 24.73
C LYS A 105 -1.87 15.03 24.08
N GLU A 106 -1.93 15.01 22.76
CA GLU A 106 -2.69 14.01 22.02
C GLU A 106 -2.11 12.60 22.26
N ILE A 107 -0.78 12.44 22.17
CA ILE A 107 -0.08 11.18 22.48
C ILE A 107 -0.37 10.72 23.92
N GLU A 108 -0.35 11.64 24.89
CA GLU A 108 -0.65 11.32 26.29
C GLU A 108 -2.08 10.80 26.46
N SER A 109 -3.06 11.44 25.81
CA SER A 109 -4.47 11.00 25.84
C SER A 109 -4.70 9.64 25.18
N LEU A 110 -3.94 9.32 24.13
CA LEU A 110 -3.96 8.00 23.49
C LEU A 110 -3.37 6.92 24.42
N SER A 111 -2.30 7.23 25.15
CA SER A 111 -1.64 6.28 26.06
C SER A 111 -2.52 5.89 27.26
N THR A 112 -3.32 6.83 27.78
CA THR A 112 -4.22 6.56 28.93
C THR A 112 -5.42 5.69 28.53
N ASN A 113 -5.81 5.68 27.25
CA ASN A 113 -6.92 4.86 26.74
C ASN A 113 -6.52 3.39 26.47
N ILE A 114 -5.22 3.08 26.36
CA ILE A 114 -4.74 1.72 26.07
C ILE A 114 -4.77 0.83 27.32
N ASN A 115 -4.63 1.41 28.52
CA ASN A 115 -4.56 0.67 29.78
C ASN A 115 -5.93 0.39 30.44
N SER A 116 -7.05 0.85 29.88
CA SER A 116 -8.38 0.59 30.44
C SER A 116 -9.06 -0.68 29.89
N ASN A 117 -8.46 -1.38 28.91
CA ASN A 117 -9.08 -2.55 28.26
C ASN A 117 -8.30 -3.87 28.35
N SER A 118 -7.30 -4.01 29.23
CA SER A 118 -6.58 -5.28 29.43
C SER A 118 -6.84 -5.90 30.79
N SER A 119 -8.07 -6.34 31.03
CA SER A 119 -8.35 -7.35 32.07
C SER A 119 -8.98 -8.58 31.45
N THR A 120 -8.11 -9.42 30.87
CA THR A 120 -8.07 -10.90 30.85
C THR A 120 -7.24 -11.35 29.65
N GLU A 121 -6.30 -12.31 29.84
CA GLU A 121 -5.53 -13.06 28.79
C GLU A 121 -4.02 -12.76 28.56
N THR A 122 -3.25 -12.29 29.55
CA THR A 122 -1.80 -11.99 29.34
C THR A 122 -0.78 -12.95 29.97
N ASN A 123 -1.17 -14.17 30.38
CA ASN A 123 -0.22 -15.08 31.06
C ASN A 123 0.36 -16.22 30.20
N GLU A 124 -0.23 -16.60 29.07
CA GLU A 124 0.34 -17.67 28.23
C GLU A 124 1.26 -17.15 27.11
N ASN A 125 0.93 -16.01 26.51
CA ASN A 125 1.68 -15.46 25.37
C ASN A 125 3.08 -14.97 25.74
N SER A 126 3.28 -14.50 26.98
CA SER A 126 4.60 -14.04 27.45
C SER A 126 5.61 -15.17 27.58
N LYS A 127 5.16 -16.40 27.86
CA LYS A 127 6.02 -17.58 27.98
C LYS A 127 6.54 -18.06 26.61
N ALA A 128 5.66 -18.08 25.61
CA ALA A 128 6.01 -18.47 24.24
C ALA A 128 7.03 -17.52 23.58
N LEU A 129 6.90 -16.21 23.85
CA LEU A 129 7.84 -15.20 23.34
C LEU A 129 9.23 -15.32 23.99
N LYS A 130 9.32 -15.70 25.26
CA LYS A 130 10.60 -15.88 25.96
C LYS A 130 11.39 -17.06 25.41
N GLU A 131 10.70 -18.16 25.11
CA GLU A 131 11.29 -19.39 24.55
C GLU A 131 11.84 -19.20 23.12
N PHE A 132 11.35 -18.19 22.38
CA PHE A 132 11.81 -17.87 21.03
C PHE A 132 13.20 -17.19 20.99
N TRP A 133 13.54 -16.38 21.98
CA TRP A 133 14.78 -15.59 22.00
C TRP A 133 15.96 -16.27 22.69
N GLU A 134 15.71 -17.33 23.47
CA GLU A 134 16.73 -18.08 24.20
C GLU A 134 17.35 -19.23 23.37
N LYS A 135 17.16 -19.25 22.05
CA LYS A 135 17.69 -20.30 21.16
C LYS A 135 18.85 -19.84 20.28
#